data_AF-A0A258RVA1-F1
#
_entry.id   AF-A0A258RVA1-F1
#
_cell.length_a   1.000
_cell.length_b   1.000
_cell.length_c   1.000
_cell.angle_alpha   90.00
_cell.angle_beta   90.00
_cell.angle_gamma   90.00
#
_symmetry.space_group_name_H-M   'P 1'
#
loop_
_entity.id
_entity.type
_entity.pdbx_description
1 polymer ?
#
loop_
_entity_poly.entity_id
_entity_poly.type
_entity_poly.pdbx_seq_one_letter_code
_entity_poly.pdbx_strand_id
1 'polypeptide(L)'
;MKRLLILATVALLAGCGPQAPEKKPIPAPTPLVPGGWTKVFASPAETIDVMNRLGFRIGAYAPVQGVYHATGIPTMMGRSDTKQPNVSNVELSGTADKLDAVRFTLDLTDLSDDGFAKKQFVQTITVRFPQLGVSGAEAVTQPIMSERPITGTTSGATYALTRDLLPGGKNHRRLTLTFTPAGSSPDTSQPRNG
;
A
#
# COMPACT_ATOMS: atom_id res chain seq x y z
N MET A 1 47.13 -26.09 -64.55
CA MET A 1 46.44 -25.09 -65.41
C MET A 1 45.61 -24.17 -64.53
N LYS A 2 45.73 -22.86 -64.79
CA LYS A 2 44.81 -21.73 -64.55
C LYS A 2 43.92 -21.65 -63.29
N ARG A 3 44.25 -20.59 -62.53
CA ARG A 3 43.50 -19.79 -61.55
C ARG A 3 41.99 -19.67 -61.82
N LEU A 4 41.18 -19.69 -60.75
CA LEU A 4 40.12 -18.71 -60.56
C LEU A 4 39.99 -18.35 -59.07
N LEU A 5 40.11 -17.06 -58.81
CA LEU A 5 40.01 -16.36 -57.54
C LEU A 5 38.52 -16.06 -57.29
N ILE A 6 37.98 -16.35 -56.10
CA ILE A 6 36.72 -15.73 -55.64
C ILE A 6 36.93 -15.26 -54.20
N LEU A 7 37.00 -13.93 -54.04
CA LEU A 7 36.86 -13.22 -52.78
C LEU A 7 35.42 -13.37 -52.28
N ALA A 8 35.22 -13.91 -51.08
CA ALA A 8 33.97 -13.80 -50.36
C ALA A 8 34.17 -12.85 -49.18
N THR A 9 33.64 -11.64 -49.33
CA THR A 9 33.59 -10.58 -48.33
C THR A 9 32.64 -11.01 -47.20
N VAL A 10 33.17 -11.33 -46.02
CA VAL A 10 32.34 -11.56 -44.83
C VAL A 10 32.01 -10.19 -44.23
N ALA A 11 30.80 -9.70 -44.53
CA ALA A 11 30.26 -8.52 -43.86
C ALA A 11 30.01 -8.86 -42.38
N LEU A 12 30.67 -8.10 -41.49
CA LEU A 12 30.36 -8.04 -40.07
C LEU A 12 28.90 -7.56 -39.92
N LEU A 13 27.97 -8.47 -39.61
CA LEU A 13 26.69 -8.07 -39.02
C LEU A 13 26.92 -7.66 -37.57
N ALA A 14 27.43 -6.45 -37.37
CA ALA A 14 27.22 -5.72 -36.14
C ALA A 14 25.71 -5.39 -36.08
N GLY A 15 24.95 -6.18 -35.33
CA GLY A 15 23.54 -5.98 -35.12
C GLY A 15 23.25 -4.65 -34.46
N CYS A 16 23.00 -3.62 -35.27
CA CYS A 16 22.28 -2.42 -34.87
C CYS A 16 20.80 -2.78 -34.69
N GLY A 17 20.47 -3.38 -33.54
CA GLY A 17 19.09 -3.36 -33.07
C GLY A 17 18.74 -1.93 -32.62
N PRO A 18 17.53 -1.41 -32.92
CA PRO A 18 17.10 -0.15 -32.34
C PRO A 18 17.15 -0.28 -30.81
N GLN A 19 17.93 0.59 -30.16
CA GLN A 19 17.92 0.70 -28.71
C GLN A 19 16.47 0.93 -28.26
N ALA A 20 16.01 0.08 -27.34
CA ALA A 20 14.73 0.31 -26.69
C ALA A 20 14.72 1.74 -26.15
N PRO A 21 13.67 2.53 -26.39
CA PRO A 21 13.62 3.92 -25.96
C PRO A 21 13.90 3.97 -24.46
N GLU A 22 14.92 4.73 -24.09
CA GLU A 22 15.30 4.98 -22.71
C GLU A 22 14.05 5.49 -21.99
N LYS A 23 13.54 4.72 -21.02
CA LYS A 23 12.40 5.13 -20.20
C LYS A 23 12.83 6.36 -19.42
N LYS A 24 12.49 7.55 -19.92
CA LYS A 24 12.64 8.80 -19.17
C LYS A 24 11.91 8.61 -17.83
N PRO A 25 12.57 8.84 -16.69
CA PRO A 25 11.91 8.77 -15.39
C PRO A 25 10.74 9.74 -15.40
N ILE A 26 9.53 9.24 -15.16
CA ILE A 26 8.38 10.11 -14.91
C ILE A 26 8.68 10.81 -13.57
N PRO A 27 8.64 12.15 -13.50
CA PRO A 27 8.87 12.87 -12.25
C PRO A 27 7.92 12.37 -11.17
N ALA A 28 8.45 12.10 -9.98
CA ALA A 28 7.62 11.75 -8.84
C ALA A 28 6.63 12.89 -8.54
N PRO A 29 5.37 12.60 -8.18
CA PRO A 29 4.40 13.63 -7.84
C PRO A 29 4.91 14.44 -6.64
N THR A 30 4.68 15.75 -6.64
CA THR A 30 4.92 16.59 -5.47
C THR A 30 4.01 16.13 -4.32
N PRO A 31 4.55 15.79 -3.14
CA PRO A 31 3.73 15.40 -2.00
C PRO A 31 2.77 16.51 -1.57
N LEU A 32 1.55 16.13 -1.20
CA LEU A 32 0.58 17.04 -0.58
C LEU A 32 0.96 17.39 0.86
N VAL A 33 1.68 16.47 1.54
CA VAL A 33 2.24 16.67 2.88
C VAL A 33 3.75 16.48 2.82
N PRO A 34 4.53 17.54 2.61
CA PRO A 34 5.97 17.46 2.79
C PRO A 34 6.27 17.17 4.27
N GLY A 35 7.11 16.17 4.55
CA GLY A 35 7.52 15.80 5.92
C GLY A 35 7.26 14.35 6.34
N GLY A 36 6.62 13.55 5.48
CA GLY A 36 6.48 12.10 5.67
C GLY A 36 5.74 11.69 6.93
N TRP A 37 6.07 10.51 7.46
CA TRP A 37 5.31 9.91 8.55
C TRP A 37 5.31 10.75 9.83
N THR A 38 6.41 11.43 10.14
CA THR A 38 6.48 12.34 11.31
C THR A 38 5.40 13.41 11.23
N LYS A 39 5.18 14.01 10.06
CA LYS A 39 4.16 15.04 9.87
C LYS A 39 2.75 14.43 9.89
N VAL A 40 2.57 13.26 9.29
CA VAL A 40 1.30 12.50 9.35
C VAL A 40 0.86 12.26 10.80
N PHE A 41 1.79 11.83 11.67
CA PHE A 41 1.46 11.55 13.07
C PHE A 41 1.26 12.80 13.94
N ALA A 42 1.84 13.94 13.55
CA ALA A 42 1.82 15.16 14.35
C ALA A 42 0.52 15.98 14.24
N SER A 43 -0.34 15.73 13.25
CA SER A 43 -1.53 16.57 13.00
C SER A 43 -2.70 15.75 12.45
N PRO A 44 -3.58 15.20 13.31
CA PRO A 44 -4.71 14.38 12.87
C PRO A 44 -5.62 15.10 11.87
N ALA A 45 -5.96 16.37 12.12
CA ALA A 45 -6.87 17.13 11.26
C ALA A 45 -6.29 17.38 9.85
N GLU A 46 -5.02 17.77 9.76
CA GLU A 46 -4.34 18.00 8.49
C GLU A 46 -4.17 16.68 7.71
N THR A 47 -3.79 15.60 8.41
CA THR A 47 -3.68 14.26 7.83
C THR A 47 -5.01 13.80 7.24
N ILE A 48 -6.12 13.96 7.98
CA ILE A 48 -7.45 13.57 7.51
C ILE A 48 -7.87 14.39 6.30
N ASP A 49 -7.67 15.70 6.31
CA ASP A 49 -7.98 16.56 5.16
C ASP A 49 -7.22 16.10 3.90
N VAL A 50 -5.91 15.87 4.01
CA VAL A 50 -5.08 15.40 2.89
C VAL A 50 -5.51 14.02 2.41
N MET A 51 -5.72 13.06 3.32
CA MET A 51 -6.19 11.73 2.96
C MET A 51 -7.57 11.79 2.29
N ASN A 52 -8.44 12.71 2.69
CA ASN A 52 -9.73 12.91 2.03
C ASN A 52 -9.60 13.50 0.62
N ARG A 53 -8.67 14.41 0.38
CA ARG A 53 -8.33 14.87 -0.99
C ARG A 53 -7.78 13.74 -1.86
N LEU A 54 -7.18 12.73 -1.24
CA LEU A 54 -6.73 11.50 -1.89
C LEU A 54 -7.81 10.42 -2.00
N GLY A 55 -9.04 10.68 -1.54
CA GLY A 55 -10.19 9.81 -1.72
C GLY A 55 -10.38 8.73 -0.65
N PHE A 56 -9.69 8.83 0.50
CA PHE A 56 -9.86 7.88 1.60
C PHE A 56 -11.21 8.01 2.34
N ARG A 57 -11.92 9.13 2.20
CA ARG A 57 -13.29 9.36 2.73
C ARG A 57 -13.41 9.03 4.23
N ILE A 58 -12.47 9.54 5.02
CA ILE A 58 -12.38 9.44 6.47
C ILE A 58 -13.38 10.39 7.13
N GLY A 59 -14.16 9.84 8.06
CA GLY A 59 -15.12 10.59 8.88
C GLY A 59 -14.48 11.44 9.99
N ALA A 60 -15.30 11.85 10.95
CA ALA A 60 -14.83 12.67 12.06
C ALA A 60 -13.82 11.93 12.94
N TYR A 61 -12.80 12.67 13.40
CA TYR A 61 -11.86 12.22 14.41
C TYR A 61 -12.37 12.63 15.79
N ALA A 62 -12.85 11.65 16.56
CA ALA A 62 -13.57 11.89 17.79
C ALA A 62 -13.22 10.86 18.87
N PRO A 63 -13.37 11.20 20.15
CA PRO A 63 -13.10 10.26 21.24
C PRO A 63 -14.13 9.12 21.25
N VAL A 64 -13.62 7.90 21.26
CA VAL A 64 -14.37 6.65 21.45
C VAL A 64 -13.67 5.87 22.56
N GLN A 65 -14.36 5.64 23.68
CA GLN A 65 -13.81 4.93 24.84
C GLN A 65 -12.45 5.47 25.34
N GLY A 66 -12.24 6.78 25.24
CA GLY A 66 -11.01 7.45 25.71
C GLY A 66 -9.86 7.51 24.70
N VAL A 67 -10.01 6.94 23.50
CA VAL A 67 -9.05 7.06 22.39
C VAL A 67 -9.70 7.84 21.25
N TYR A 68 -8.99 8.76 20.62
CA TYR A 68 -9.53 9.44 19.44
C TYR A 68 -9.43 8.52 18.22
N HIS A 69 -10.53 8.37 17.51
CA HIS A 69 -10.64 7.48 16.36
C HIS A 69 -11.32 8.18 15.17
N ALA A 70 -10.87 7.83 13.95
CA ALA A 70 -11.58 8.10 12.71
C ALA A 70 -11.48 6.88 11.79
N THR A 71 -12.52 6.69 10.97
CA THR A 71 -12.61 5.55 10.05
C THR A 71 -13.04 6.03 8.67
N GLY A 72 -12.43 5.45 7.65
CA GLY A 72 -12.80 5.61 6.24
C GLY A 72 -14.14 4.94 5.91
N ILE A 73 -14.75 5.40 4.82
CA ILE A 73 -15.81 4.62 4.16
C ILE A 73 -15.13 3.46 3.42
N PRO A 74 -15.52 2.20 3.70
CA PRO A 74 -14.97 1.04 3.00
C PRO A 74 -15.02 1.19 1.47
N THR A 75 -13.98 0.70 0.81
CA THR A 75 -13.85 0.73 -0.65
C THR A 75 -13.82 -0.69 -1.16
N MET A 76 -14.72 -1.04 -2.09
CA MET A 76 -14.71 -2.35 -2.74
C MET A 76 -13.44 -2.52 -3.57
N MET A 77 -12.79 -3.67 -3.39
CA MET A 77 -11.53 -4.05 -4.01
C MET A 77 -11.74 -5.26 -4.94
N GLY A 78 -12.65 -5.13 -5.90
CA GLY A 78 -13.01 -6.23 -6.78
C GLY A 78 -14.43 -6.11 -7.29
N ARG A 79 -15.01 -7.27 -7.58
CA ARG A 79 -16.40 -7.39 -8.00
C ARG A 79 -17.38 -6.81 -6.98
N SER A 80 -18.30 -5.98 -7.45
CA SER A 80 -19.36 -5.36 -6.63
C SER A 80 -20.67 -6.15 -6.63
N ASP A 81 -20.79 -7.18 -7.46
CA ASP A 81 -21.99 -7.99 -7.63
C ASP A 81 -22.03 -9.23 -6.71
N THR A 82 -20.99 -9.41 -5.89
CA THR A 82 -20.91 -10.50 -4.91
C THR A 82 -21.61 -10.11 -3.61
N LYS A 83 -22.13 -11.10 -2.87
CA LYS A 83 -22.78 -10.85 -1.57
C LYS A 83 -21.81 -10.36 -0.50
N GLN A 84 -20.53 -10.68 -0.63
CA GLN A 84 -19.48 -10.34 0.31
C GLN A 84 -18.24 -9.92 -0.50
N PRO A 85 -18.21 -8.67 -0.99
CA PRO A 85 -17.09 -8.20 -1.79
C PRO A 85 -15.84 -8.06 -0.91
N ASN A 86 -14.67 -8.20 -1.52
CA ASN A 86 -13.42 -7.81 -0.90
C ASN A 86 -13.44 -6.30 -0.65
N VAL A 87 -13.05 -5.84 0.55
CA VAL A 87 -13.13 -4.42 0.92
C VAL A 87 -11.84 -3.97 1.58
N SER A 88 -11.39 -2.77 1.25
CA SER A 88 -10.34 -2.11 2.02
C SER A 88 -10.91 -0.99 2.88
N ASN A 89 -10.27 -0.70 3.99
CA ASN A 89 -10.56 0.49 4.77
C ASN A 89 -9.28 1.17 5.31
N VAL A 90 -9.47 2.36 5.87
CA VAL A 90 -8.45 3.05 6.64
C VAL A 90 -8.99 3.47 8.00
N GLU A 91 -8.17 3.34 9.03
CA GLU A 91 -8.50 3.69 10.41
C GLU A 91 -7.35 4.48 11.03
N LEU A 92 -7.69 5.54 11.75
CA LEU A 92 -6.75 6.41 12.45
C LEU A 92 -7.08 6.36 13.93
N SER A 93 -6.06 6.26 14.77
CA SER A 93 -6.22 6.26 16.23
C SER A 93 -5.13 7.08 16.91
N GLY A 94 -5.46 7.70 18.05
CA GLY A 94 -4.50 8.44 18.86
C GLY A 94 -5.14 9.31 19.94
N THR A 95 -4.60 10.50 20.14
CA THR A 95 -5.15 11.53 21.04
C THR A 95 -5.72 12.69 20.22
N ALA A 96 -6.30 13.69 20.88
CA ALA A 96 -6.81 14.89 20.19
C ALA A 96 -5.74 15.56 19.29
N ASP A 97 -4.48 15.52 19.71
CA ASP A 97 -3.40 16.32 19.10
C ASP A 97 -2.45 15.52 18.22
N LYS A 98 -2.45 14.18 18.31
CA LYS A 98 -1.53 13.32 17.56
C LYS A 98 -2.14 11.97 17.21
N LEU A 99 -1.67 11.38 16.13
CA LEU A 99 -1.98 10.00 15.78
C LEU A 99 -0.94 9.08 16.39
N ASP A 100 -1.40 8.01 17.02
CA ASP A 100 -0.56 6.91 17.50
C ASP A 100 -0.51 5.77 16.47
N ALA A 101 -1.52 5.66 15.60
CA ALA A 101 -1.50 4.69 14.49
C ALA A 101 -2.35 5.10 13.28
N VAL A 102 -1.90 4.67 12.11
CA VAL A 102 -2.67 4.65 10.85
C VAL A 102 -2.72 3.21 10.36
N ARG A 103 -3.91 2.65 10.17
CA ARG A 103 -4.14 1.26 9.75
C ARG A 103 -4.84 1.22 8.40
N PHE A 104 -4.30 0.45 7.47
CA PHE A 104 -4.96 0.12 6.22
C PHE A 104 -5.35 -1.36 6.26
N THR A 105 -6.62 -1.67 6.03
CA THR A 105 -7.13 -3.04 6.07
C THR A 105 -7.55 -3.49 4.68
N LEU A 106 -7.44 -4.80 4.43
CA LEU A 106 -8.03 -5.48 3.29
C LEU A 106 -8.71 -6.76 3.78
N ASP A 107 -10.04 -6.77 3.71
CA ASP A 107 -10.85 -7.95 3.96
C ASP A 107 -11.00 -8.75 2.67
N LEU A 108 -10.58 -10.01 2.76
CA LEU A 108 -10.68 -11.02 1.71
C LEU A 108 -11.79 -11.99 2.08
N THR A 109 -12.97 -11.73 1.53
CA THR A 109 -14.23 -12.45 1.74
C THR A 109 -14.72 -13.12 0.46
N ASP A 110 -14.47 -12.55 -0.71
CA ASP A 110 -14.56 -13.23 -2.00
C ASP A 110 -13.20 -13.81 -2.39
N LEU A 111 -13.01 -15.08 -2.05
CA LEU A 111 -11.76 -15.80 -2.28
C LEU A 111 -11.53 -16.18 -3.75
N SER A 112 -12.54 -16.05 -4.62
CA SER A 112 -12.37 -16.28 -6.05
C SER A 112 -11.66 -15.12 -6.76
N ASP A 113 -11.63 -13.94 -6.14
CA ASP A 113 -11.09 -12.69 -6.69
C ASP A 113 -10.01 -12.04 -5.78
N ASP A 114 -9.50 -12.78 -4.78
CA ASP A 114 -8.56 -12.23 -3.79
C ASP A 114 -7.23 -11.75 -4.39
N GLY A 115 -6.77 -12.39 -5.47
CA GLY A 115 -5.58 -11.99 -6.21
C GLY A 115 -5.72 -10.62 -6.88
N PHE A 116 -6.92 -10.30 -7.39
CA PHE A 116 -7.20 -8.97 -7.94
C PHE A 116 -7.34 -7.93 -6.82
N ALA A 117 -8.05 -8.27 -5.74
CA ALA A 117 -8.20 -7.39 -4.58
C ALA A 117 -6.85 -6.96 -3.98
N LYS A 118 -5.92 -7.91 -3.82
CA LYS A 118 -4.56 -7.62 -3.34
C LYS A 118 -3.79 -6.69 -4.29
N LYS A 119 -3.91 -6.87 -5.60
CA LYS A 119 -3.30 -5.96 -6.59
C LYS A 119 -3.87 -4.55 -6.47
N GLN A 120 -5.19 -4.41 -6.34
CA GLN A 120 -5.85 -3.12 -6.19
C GLN A 120 -5.45 -2.41 -4.89
N PHE A 121 -5.30 -3.17 -3.80
CA PHE A 121 -4.82 -2.67 -2.52
C PHE A 121 -3.35 -2.22 -2.59
N VAL A 122 -2.46 -3.03 -3.21
CA VAL A 122 -1.07 -2.64 -3.51
C VAL A 122 -1.01 -1.39 -4.38
N GLN A 123 -1.84 -1.30 -5.42
CA GLN A 123 -1.90 -0.13 -6.29
C GLN A 123 -2.31 1.11 -5.50
N THR A 124 -3.28 0.97 -4.61
CA THR A 124 -3.69 2.07 -3.72
C THR A 124 -2.51 2.52 -2.86
N ILE A 125 -1.78 1.61 -2.23
CA ILE A 125 -0.61 1.97 -1.39
C ILE A 125 0.49 2.62 -2.24
N THR A 126 0.88 2.02 -3.36
CA THR A 126 1.99 2.49 -4.19
C THR A 126 1.70 3.81 -4.90
N VAL A 127 0.43 4.14 -5.17
CA VAL A 127 0.04 5.45 -5.71
C VAL A 127 -0.14 6.49 -4.61
N ARG A 128 -0.81 6.15 -3.51
CA ARG A 128 -1.17 7.13 -2.47
C ARG A 128 0.00 7.50 -1.57
N PHE A 129 0.88 6.57 -1.21
CA PHE A 129 1.98 6.86 -0.28
C PHE A 129 2.91 7.96 -0.80
N PRO A 130 3.35 7.94 -2.07
CA PRO A 130 4.10 9.06 -2.64
C PRO A 130 3.31 10.38 -2.63
N GLN A 131 2.00 10.36 -2.89
CA GLN A 131 1.15 11.55 -2.84
C GLN A 131 1.00 12.10 -1.41
N LEU A 132 1.01 11.24 -0.40
CA LEU A 132 1.09 11.60 1.02
C LEU A 132 2.50 12.03 1.45
N GLY A 133 3.53 11.81 0.62
CA GLY A 133 4.93 12.06 0.99
C GLY A 133 5.53 11.04 1.96
N VAL A 134 4.90 9.87 2.12
CA VAL A 134 5.33 8.83 3.06
C VAL A 134 6.05 7.68 2.35
N SER A 135 7.01 7.07 3.04
CA SER A 135 7.78 5.93 2.57
C SER A 135 7.21 4.59 3.06
N GLY A 136 7.70 3.48 2.51
CA GLY A 136 7.37 2.11 2.96
C GLY A 136 6.50 1.29 2.00
N ALA A 137 5.96 1.89 0.93
CA ALA A 137 5.11 1.20 -0.04
C ALA A 137 5.79 -0.01 -0.72
N GLU A 138 7.06 0.13 -1.11
CA GLU A 138 7.81 -0.95 -1.78
C GLU A 138 8.01 -2.15 -0.87
N ALA A 139 8.36 -1.91 0.40
CA ALA A 139 8.65 -2.96 1.38
C ALA A 139 7.43 -3.85 1.69
N VAL A 140 6.22 -3.30 1.59
CA VAL A 140 4.97 -4.01 1.93
C VAL A 140 4.29 -4.66 0.73
N THR A 141 4.67 -4.30 -0.50
CA THR A 141 4.00 -4.75 -1.73
C THR A 141 4.00 -6.27 -1.85
N GLN A 142 5.16 -6.92 -1.81
CA GLN A 142 5.23 -8.37 -1.93
C GLN A 142 4.67 -9.12 -0.70
N PRO A 143 4.91 -8.65 0.54
CA PRO A 143 4.27 -9.19 1.72
C PRO A 143 2.74 -9.15 1.67
N ILE A 144 2.13 -8.10 1.12
CA ILE A 144 0.67 -8.06 0.88
C ILE A 144 0.25 -9.13 -0.13
N MET A 145 0.92 -9.21 -1.28
CA MET A 145 0.59 -10.17 -2.34
C MET A 145 0.69 -11.62 -1.87
N SER A 146 1.73 -11.92 -1.09
CA SER A 146 1.98 -13.24 -0.48
C SER A 146 1.26 -13.45 0.85
N GLU A 147 0.58 -12.43 1.37
CA GLU A 147 -0.09 -12.41 2.67
C GLU A 147 0.82 -12.79 3.85
N ARG A 148 2.12 -12.53 3.70
CA ARG A 148 3.13 -12.90 4.68
C ARG A 148 3.21 -11.80 5.73
N PRO A 149 2.94 -12.09 7.02
CA PRO A 149 3.15 -11.12 8.07
C PRO A 149 4.60 -10.65 8.13
N ILE A 150 4.80 -9.35 8.33
CA ILE A 150 6.11 -8.71 8.42
C ILE A 150 6.08 -7.56 9.41
N THR A 151 7.24 -7.21 9.94
CA THR A 151 7.47 -5.96 10.66
C THR A 151 8.67 -5.25 10.05
N GLY A 152 8.76 -3.94 10.25
CA GLY A 152 9.90 -3.18 9.79
C GLY A 152 9.80 -1.71 10.16
N THR A 153 10.75 -0.94 9.66
CA THR A 153 10.80 0.51 9.87
C THR A 153 10.94 1.23 8.56
N THR A 154 10.54 2.50 8.56
CA THR A 154 10.74 3.44 7.47
C THR A 154 10.94 4.84 8.06
N SER A 155 11.24 5.84 7.23
CA SER A 155 11.49 7.19 7.74
C SER A 155 10.28 7.73 8.53
N GLY A 156 10.45 7.93 9.83
CA GLY A 156 9.41 8.44 10.74
C GLY A 156 8.38 7.42 11.23
N ALA A 157 8.46 6.13 10.86
CA ALA A 157 7.50 5.12 11.29
C ALA A 157 8.08 3.73 11.52
N THR A 158 7.42 2.98 12.41
CA THR A 158 7.48 1.51 12.46
C THR A 158 6.22 0.98 11.78
N TYR A 159 6.30 -0.17 11.11
CA TYR A 159 5.13 -0.81 10.52
C TYR A 159 5.05 -2.31 10.80
N ALA A 160 3.84 -2.83 10.73
CA ALA A 160 3.55 -4.26 10.74
C ALA A 160 2.46 -4.58 9.72
N LEU A 161 2.60 -5.72 9.04
CA LEU A 161 1.53 -6.36 8.28
C LEU A 161 1.12 -7.62 9.04
N THR A 162 -0.15 -7.72 9.43
CA THR A 162 -0.73 -8.94 10.02
C THR A 162 -1.71 -9.60 9.06
N ARG A 163 -2.03 -10.86 9.37
CA ARG A 163 -3.05 -11.65 8.68
C ARG A 163 -3.91 -12.35 9.72
N ASP A 164 -5.16 -11.94 9.80
CA ASP A 164 -6.11 -12.40 10.80
C ASP A 164 -7.27 -13.12 10.13
N LEU A 165 -7.81 -14.18 10.76
CA LEU A 165 -9.03 -14.82 10.27
C LEU A 165 -10.24 -13.94 10.58
N LEU A 166 -11.14 -13.82 9.62
CA LEU A 166 -12.42 -13.14 9.79
C LEU A 166 -13.49 -14.17 10.24
N PRO A 167 -14.38 -13.79 11.17
CA PRO A 167 -15.54 -14.62 11.50
C PRO A 167 -16.46 -14.83 10.29
N GLY A 168 -17.20 -15.94 10.27
CA GLY A 168 -18.33 -16.12 9.35
C GLY A 168 -18.00 -16.72 7.97
N GLY A 169 -16.76 -17.12 7.70
CA GLY A 169 -16.45 -17.85 6.46
C GLY A 169 -15.16 -18.67 6.51
N LYS A 170 -15.12 -19.77 5.75
CA LYS A 170 -13.94 -20.63 5.67
C LYS A 170 -12.81 -19.87 4.99
N ASN A 171 -11.72 -19.62 5.71
CA ASN A 171 -10.53 -18.90 5.22
C ASN A 171 -10.76 -17.43 4.84
N HIS A 172 -11.87 -16.82 5.25
CA HIS A 172 -12.00 -15.37 5.19
C HIS A 172 -10.95 -14.76 6.11
N ARG A 173 -10.36 -13.65 5.67
CA ARG A 173 -9.20 -13.10 6.35
C ARG A 173 -9.05 -11.61 6.09
N ARG A 174 -8.42 -10.93 7.05
CA ARG A 174 -8.03 -9.53 6.97
C ARG A 174 -6.52 -9.44 6.90
N LEU A 175 -6.02 -8.64 5.97
CA LEU A 175 -4.68 -8.09 6.05
C LEU A 175 -4.76 -6.73 6.74
N THR A 176 -3.92 -6.49 7.74
CA THR A 176 -3.86 -5.19 8.42
C THR A 176 -2.44 -4.65 8.32
N LEU A 177 -2.27 -3.56 7.58
CA LEU A 177 -1.03 -2.81 7.51
C LEU A 177 -1.10 -1.62 8.46
N THR A 178 -0.38 -1.71 9.58
CA THR A 178 -0.34 -0.68 10.63
C THR A 178 0.96 0.09 10.55
N PHE A 179 0.89 1.41 10.56
CA PHE A 179 2.01 2.32 10.80
C PHE A 179 1.85 3.02 12.15
N THR A 180 2.93 3.12 12.92
CA THR A 180 3.02 3.87 14.18
C THR A 180 4.22 4.81 14.14
N PRO A 181 4.29 5.85 14.99
CA PRO A 181 5.49 6.68 15.11
C PRO A 181 6.76 5.85 15.31
N ALA A 182 7.88 6.33 14.79
CA ALA A 182 9.18 5.69 15.01
C ALA A 182 9.46 5.49 16.51
N GLY A 183 9.99 4.32 16.87
CA GLY A 183 10.24 3.94 18.27
C GLY A 183 9.02 3.41 19.02
N SER A 184 7.83 3.44 18.39
CA SER A 184 6.65 2.71 18.87
C SER A 184 6.57 1.33 18.21
N SER A 185 5.86 0.41 18.87
CA SER A 185 5.56 -0.92 18.34
C SER A 185 4.13 -0.94 17.79
N PRO A 186 3.94 -1.29 16.51
CA PRO A 186 2.61 -1.57 15.97
C PRO A 186 1.99 -2.73 16.74
N ASP A 187 0.70 -2.64 17.01
CA ASP A 187 -0.03 -3.79 17.54
C ASP A 187 0.01 -4.91 16.48
N THR A 188 0.56 -6.05 16.87
CA THR A 188 0.62 -7.26 16.05
C THR A 188 -0.42 -8.29 16.50
N SER A 189 -1.25 -7.93 17.48
CA SER A 189 -2.27 -8.79 18.05
C SER A 189 -3.58 -8.66 17.28
N GLN A 190 -4.21 -9.80 17.07
CA GLN A 190 -5.59 -9.92 16.61
C GLN A 190 -6.54 -9.13 17.55
N PRO A 191 -7.59 -8.43 17.08
CA PRO A 191 -8.64 -7.99 17.97
C PRO A 191 -9.23 -9.22 18.65
N ARG A 192 -9.08 -9.32 19.98
CA ARG A 192 -9.86 -10.28 20.77
C ARG A 192 -11.31 -9.83 20.67
N ASN A 193 -12.07 -10.42 19.75
CA ASN A 193 -13.51 -10.34 19.83
C ASN A 193 -13.94 -11.06 21.12
N GLY A 194 -14.45 -10.28 22.08
CA GLY A 194 -15.30 -10.78 23.15
C GLY A 194 -16.68 -11.16 22.64
#